data_AF-A0A1G6GTD6-F1
#
_entry.id   AF-A0A1G6GTD6-F1
#
_cell.length_a   1.000
_cell.length_b   1.000
_cell.length_c   1.000
_cell.angle_alpha   90.00
_cell.angle_beta   90.00
_cell.angle_gamma   90.00
#
_symmetry.space_group_name_H-M   'P 1'
#
loop_
_entity.id
_entity.type
_entity.pdbx_description
1 polymer ?
#
loop_
_entity_poly.entity_id
_entity_poly.type
_entity_poly.pdbx_seq_one_letter_code
_entity_poly.pdbx_strand_id
1 'polypeptide(L)'
;MIEPTAPESVGERRDGRPDVDGAEASALEDLLETSHASDETAPVFPVGFRGYDRDAVDEAVRELGERVRRAASDAQSAKLRTEAMFAQQRAEHDQELEEAARLHAEQVAALQEQARAAAARAAEAETRVAALSNELSTGLDGEERDPREERQQFDAILRVAEEQASVLVQNAVAQADRLLDGARDEAASIRAEAIAEQTRLRAEAQHDADQVRLRVETEATAHAARLEREQAHAAERIAQAEQEAVAIRTESERGAAALRSMVSRETGELRAAAERDVREMTARVLEFEESLTRRQDEAQQEFLVLHNQAVAHAERITADATEQVSAALEHARRIGARADDFERLARAQAQQVEADALVRAREVLDDARDKAQRIADTISAHSVGVLRDAEDRTRDLRWQQQQLAGFLTEMNELLRAVPRGTRAGVAEDGDADKPDAGETNTEVGEEAAGDAVEAPTPTPSG
;
A
#
# COMPACT_ATOMS: atom_id res chain seq x y z
N MET A 1 -118.15 17.30 -32.49
CA MET A 1 -116.97 16.45 -32.74
C MET A 1 -116.16 17.12 -33.83
N ILE A 2 -114.91 17.46 -33.54
CA ILE A 2 -113.79 17.77 -34.45
C ILE A 2 -112.54 17.83 -33.56
N GLU A 3 -111.38 17.48 -34.12
CA GLU A 3 -110.10 17.33 -33.43
C GLU A 3 -109.33 18.66 -33.29
N PRO A 4 -108.29 18.75 -32.43
CA PRO A 4 -107.48 19.96 -32.29
C PRO A 4 -106.50 20.17 -33.45
N THR A 5 -106.32 21.43 -33.85
CA THR A 5 -105.27 21.85 -34.79
C THR A 5 -104.14 22.55 -34.03
N ALA A 6 -102.89 22.20 -34.30
CA ALA A 6 -101.72 22.82 -33.67
C ALA A 6 -101.33 24.16 -34.34
N PRO A 7 -100.83 25.16 -33.59
CA PRO A 7 -100.16 26.33 -34.14
C PRO A 7 -98.68 26.02 -34.48
N GLU A 8 -98.10 26.80 -35.39
CA GLU A 8 -96.78 26.56 -35.97
C GLU A 8 -95.61 26.90 -35.04
N SER A 9 -94.51 26.16 -35.17
CA SER A 9 -93.21 26.51 -34.58
C SER A 9 -92.54 27.63 -35.38
N VAL A 10 -92.53 28.86 -34.85
CA VAL A 10 -91.78 29.97 -35.44
C VAL A 10 -90.28 29.68 -35.35
N GLY A 11 -89.59 29.74 -36.49
CA GLY A 11 -88.15 29.48 -36.57
C GLY A 11 -87.33 30.57 -35.88
N GLU A 12 -86.76 30.23 -34.72
CA GLU A 12 -85.88 31.08 -33.95
C GLU A 12 -84.55 31.27 -34.70
N ARG A 13 -84.29 32.51 -35.17
CA ARG A 13 -83.05 32.82 -35.88
C ARG A 13 -81.92 32.90 -34.87
N ARG A 14 -81.06 31.88 -34.84
CA ARG A 14 -79.75 31.97 -34.17
C ARG A 14 -78.93 33.07 -34.81
N ASP A 15 -78.77 34.17 -34.09
CA ASP A 15 -77.88 35.25 -34.50
C ASP A 15 -76.42 34.83 -34.27
N GLY A 16 -75.59 34.99 -35.29
CA GLY A 16 -74.31 34.30 -35.44
C GLY A 16 -73.11 35.05 -34.87
N ARG A 17 -73.16 35.47 -33.59
CA ARG A 17 -71.93 35.95 -32.91
C ARG A 17 -70.94 34.78 -32.76
N PRO A 18 -69.66 34.93 -33.17
CA PRO A 18 -68.64 33.93 -32.88
C PRO A 18 -68.26 33.99 -31.38
N ASP A 19 -68.23 32.84 -30.71
CA ASP A 19 -67.77 32.71 -29.31
C ASP A 19 -66.23 32.83 -29.24
N VAL A 20 -65.70 34.05 -29.28
CA VAL A 20 -64.25 34.31 -29.21
C VAL A 20 -63.71 34.08 -27.78
N ASP A 21 -64.45 34.51 -26.74
CA ASP A 21 -64.09 34.36 -25.32
C ASP A 21 -63.70 32.93 -24.92
N GLY A 22 -64.36 31.91 -25.51
CA GLY A 22 -64.12 30.50 -25.16
C GLY A 22 -62.81 29.94 -25.70
N ALA A 23 -62.27 30.49 -26.79
CA ALA A 23 -61.08 29.98 -27.45
C ALA A 23 -59.79 30.38 -26.71
N GLU A 24 -59.68 31.65 -26.28
CA GLU A 24 -58.50 32.13 -25.57
C GLU A 24 -58.41 31.58 -24.14
N ALA A 25 -59.54 31.47 -23.44
CA ALA A 25 -59.59 30.84 -22.11
C ALA A 25 -59.12 29.37 -22.17
N SER A 26 -59.62 28.58 -23.13
CA SER A 26 -59.23 27.19 -23.30
C SER A 26 -57.75 27.03 -23.68
N ALA A 27 -57.22 27.91 -24.53
CA ALA A 27 -55.80 27.90 -24.91
C ALA A 27 -54.85 28.28 -23.76
N LEU A 28 -55.31 29.11 -22.81
CA LEU A 28 -54.54 29.51 -21.63
C LEU A 28 -54.60 28.45 -20.51
N GLU A 29 -55.73 27.77 -20.36
CA GLU A 29 -55.88 26.60 -19.48
C GLU A 29 -54.99 25.43 -19.96
N ASP A 30 -55.03 25.07 -21.25
CA ASP A 30 -54.21 24.02 -21.86
C ASP A 30 -52.69 24.29 -21.73
N LEU A 31 -52.29 25.58 -21.79
CA LEU A 31 -50.92 26.02 -21.51
C LEU A 31 -50.54 25.86 -20.02
N LEU A 32 -51.46 26.17 -19.09
CA LEU A 32 -51.24 26.01 -17.65
C LEU A 32 -51.22 24.54 -17.22
N GLU A 33 -52.07 23.69 -17.79
CA GLU A 33 -52.10 22.25 -17.55
C GLU A 33 -50.82 21.59 -18.09
N THR A 34 -50.38 21.96 -19.30
CA THR A 34 -49.07 21.59 -19.86
C THR A 34 -47.91 22.04 -18.96
N SER A 35 -48.00 23.23 -18.35
CA SER A 35 -46.99 23.74 -17.42
C SER A 35 -46.95 22.95 -16.10
N HIS A 36 -48.10 22.49 -15.58
CA HIS A 36 -48.13 21.70 -14.34
C HIS A 36 -47.67 20.26 -14.56
N ALA A 37 -48.08 19.60 -15.65
CA ALA A 37 -47.58 18.27 -16.02
C ALA A 37 -46.04 18.25 -16.23
N SER A 38 -45.47 19.38 -16.64
CA SER A 38 -44.02 19.55 -16.78
C SER A 38 -43.26 19.65 -15.45
N ASP A 39 -43.90 20.14 -14.38
CA ASP A 39 -43.27 20.46 -13.10
C ASP A 39 -43.33 19.28 -12.09
N GLU A 40 -44.34 18.40 -12.22
CA GLU A 40 -44.36 17.11 -11.52
C GLU A 40 -43.22 16.17 -11.95
N THR A 41 -42.62 16.40 -13.13
CA THR A 41 -41.55 15.55 -13.70
C THR A 41 -40.15 16.14 -13.45
N ALA A 42 -39.89 16.61 -12.23
CA ALA A 42 -38.56 17.09 -11.83
C ALA A 42 -37.50 15.97 -11.96
N PRO A 43 -36.40 16.17 -12.73
CA PRO A 43 -35.45 15.10 -13.02
C PRO A 43 -34.64 14.68 -11.79
N VAL A 44 -34.84 13.43 -11.34
CA VAL A 44 -34.12 12.85 -10.20
C VAL A 44 -32.72 12.40 -10.66
N PHE A 45 -31.72 13.26 -10.47
CA PHE A 45 -30.34 12.99 -10.83
C PHE A 45 -29.71 11.89 -9.96
N PRO A 46 -29.06 10.86 -10.55
CA PRO A 46 -28.34 9.85 -9.77
C PRO A 46 -27.11 10.47 -9.09
N VAL A 47 -26.86 10.07 -7.83
CA VAL A 47 -25.76 10.58 -7.02
C VAL A 47 -24.64 9.54 -6.93
N GLY A 48 -23.49 9.87 -7.52
CA GLY A 48 -22.27 9.07 -7.43
C GLY A 48 -21.38 9.45 -6.24
N PHE A 49 -20.27 8.73 -6.08
CA PHE A 49 -19.32 8.86 -4.95
C PHE A 49 -18.59 10.22 -4.83
N ARG A 50 -18.92 11.20 -5.67
CA ARG A 50 -18.36 12.57 -5.69
C ARG A 50 -19.41 13.67 -5.95
N GLY A 51 -20.71 13.36 -5.93
CA GLY A 51 -21.81 14.27 -6.29
C GLY A 51 -22.71 13.69 -7.38
N TYR A 52 -23.59 14.53 -7.94
CA TYR A 52 -24.47 14.15 -9.05
C TYR A 52 -23.68 13.64 -10.27
N ASP A 53 -24.27 12.70 -11.01
CA ASP A 53 -23.74 12.27 -12.29
C ASP A 53 -23.76 13.43 -13.28
N ARG A 54 -22.57 13.82 -13.74
CA ARG A 54 -22.39 14.96 -14.62
C ARG A 54 -23.05 14.74 -15.97
N ASP A 55 -22.96 13.55 -16.54
CA ASP A 55 -23.41 13.31 -17.91
C ASP A 55 -24.95 13.33 -17.96
N ALA A 56 -25.62 12.88 -16.89
CA ALA A 56 -27.06 13.02 -16.70
C ALA A 56 -27.52 14.48 -16.49
N VAL A 57 -26.72 15.29 -15.78
CA VAL A 57 -27.00 16.73 -15.59
C VAL A 57 -26.79 17.52 -16.89
N ASP A 58 -25.65 17.33 -17.57
CA ASP A 58 -25.34 18.02 -18.82
C ASP A 58 -26.38 17.67 -19.93
N GLU A 59 -26.90 16.43 -19.96
CA GLU A 59 -27.99 16.01 -20.85
C GLU A 59 -29.35 16.63 -20.48
N ALA A 60 -29.74 16.66 -19.20
CA ALA A 60 -30.99 17.30 -18.79
C ALA A 60 -30.97 18.83 -19.02
N VAL A 61 -29.81 19.47 -18.86
CA VAL A 61 -29.61 20.88 -19.20
C VAL A 61 -29.71 21.09 -20.72
N ARG A 62 -29.20 20.17 -21.54
CA ARG A 62 -29.39 20.21 -23.00
C ARG A 62 -30.88 20.09 -23.37
N GLU A 63 -31.60 19.15 -22.77
CA GLU A 63 -33.01 18.91 -23.03
C GLU A 63 -33.89 20.08 -22.60
N LEU A 64 -33.64 20.67 -21.42
CA LEU A 64 -34.27 21.92 -20.96
C LEU A 64 -33.96 23.09 -21.91
N GLY A 65 -32.70 23.22 -22.34
CA GLY A 65 -32.27 24.21 -23.32
C GLY A 65 -32.91 24.02 -24.71
N GLU A 66 -33.35 22.81 -25.07
CA GLU A 66 -34.19 22.58 -26.24
C GLU A 66 -35.67 22.91 -25.98
N ARG A 67 -36.23 22.51 -24.84
CA ARG A 67 -37.62 22.86 -24.45
C ARG A 67 -37.84 24.38 -24.46
N VAL A 68 -36.92 25.15 -23.86
CA VAL A 68 -36.96 26.63 -23.87
C VAL A 68 -36.88 27.20 -25.30
N ARG A 69 -36.06 26.61 -26.18
CA ARG A 69 -35.97 27.05 -27.59
C ARG A 69 -37.22 26.73 -28.40
N ARG A 70 -37.88 25.59 -28.14
CA ARG A 70 -39.18 25.23 -28.74
C ARG A 70 -40.25 26.23 -28.28
N ALA A 71 -40.45 26.38 -26.98
CA ALA A 71 -41.42 27.32 -26.40
C ALA A 71 -41.22 28.77 -26.88
N ALA A 72 -39.97 29.25 -27.01
CA ALA A 72 -39.69 30.57 -27.58
C ALA A 72 -40.07 30.70 -29.06
N SER A 73 -39.81 29.66 -29.87
CA SER A 73 -40.24 29.59 -31.27
C SER A 73 -41.77 29.54 -31.40
N ASP A 74 -42.43 28.77 -30.54
CA ASP A 74 -43.88 28.61 -30.54
C ASP A 74 -44.56 29.93 -30.15
N ALA A 75 -44.09 30.59 -29.09
CA ALA A 75 -44.55 31.93 -28.69
C ALA A 75 -44.31 32.99 -29.77
N GLN A 76 -43.15 32.97 -30.45
CA GLN A 76 -42.89 33.85 -31.59
C GLN A 76 -43.86 33.57 -32.75
N SER A 77 -44.16 32.30 -33.04
CA SER A 77 -45.12 31.92 -34.09
C SER A 77 -46.58 32.27 -33.74
N ALA A 78 -46.94 32.24 -32.45
CA ALA A 78 -48.24 32.68 -31.96
C ALA A 78 -48.37 34.20 -32.07
N LYS A 79 -47.32 34.96 -31.70
CA LYS A 79 -47.28 36.42 -31.89
C LYS A 79 -47.42 36.81 -33.37
N LEU A 80 -46.72 36.12 -34.28
CA LEU A 80 -46.85 36.39 -35.72
C LEU A 80 -48.25 36.08 -36.25
N ARG A 81 -48.95 35.09 -35.67
CA ARG A 81 -50.36 34.80 -35.98
C ARG A 81 -51.29 35.91 -35.50
N THR A 82 -51.14 36.42 -34.28
CA THR A 82 -51.98 37.53 -33.78
C THR A 82 -51.70 38.84 -34.53
N GLU A 83 -50.44 39.16 -34.80
CA GLU A 83 -50.05 40.31 -35.65
C GLU A 83 -50.66 40.21 -37.07
N ALA A 84 -50.73 39.00 -37.65
CA ALA A 84 -51.39 38.77 -38.94
C ALA A 84 -52.92 38.94 -38.88
N MET A 85 -53.59 38.43 -37.84
CA MET A 85 -55.04 38.63 -37.68
C MET A 85 -55.41 40.11 -37.51
N PHE A 86 -54.66 40.86 -36.69
CA PHE A 86 -54.89 42.30 -36.53
C PHE A 86 -54.59 43.09 -37.82
N ALA A 87 -53.65 42.64 -38.65
CA ALA A 87 -53.40 43.23 -39.97
C ALA A 87 -54.56 42.94 -40.95
N GLN A 88 -55.12 41.73 -40.93
CA GLN A 88 -56.28 41.35 -41.74
C GLN A 88 -57.53 42.15 -41.34
N GLN A 89 -57.89 42.18 -40.05
CA GLN A 89 -59.06 42.92 -39.55
C GLN A 89 -59.02 44.42 -39.90
N ARG A 90 -57.83 45.03 -39.91
CA ARG A 90 -57.66 46.42 -40.38
C ARG A 90 -57.90 46.55 -41.88
N ALA A 91 -57.33 45.65 -42.69
CA ALA A 91 -57.53 45.69 -44.13
C ALA A 91 -58.99 45.41 -44.54
N GLU A 92 -59.72 44.61 -43.76
CA GLU A 92 -61.16 44.39 -43.93
C GLU A 92 -61.96 45.66 -43.58
N HIS A 93 -61.68 46.29 -42.43
CA HIS A 93 -62.34 47.53 -42.03
C HIS A 93 -62.03 48.72 -42.96
N ASP A 94 -60.80 48.85 -43.45
CA ASP A 94 -60.42 49.86 -44.44
C ASP A 94 -61.20 49.67 -45.76
N GLN A 95 -61.53 48.42 -46.15
CA GLN A 95 -62.38 48.12 -47.30
C GLN A 95 -63.84 48.50 -47.06
N GLU A 96 -64.41 48.19 -45.88
CA GLU A 96 -65.78 48.61 -45.50
C GLU A 96 -65.93 50.15 -45.58
N LEU A 97 -64.92 50.88 -45.09
CA LEU A 97 -64.88 52.34 -45.15
C LEU A 97 -64.78 52.88 -46.59
N GLU A 98 -63.99 52.24 -47.46
CA GLU A 98 -63.95 52.58 -48.88
C GLU A 98 -65.28 52.32 -49.59
N GLU A 99 -65.96 51.21 -49.32
CA GLU A 99 -67.25 50.88 -49.93
C GLU A 99 -68.35 51.85 -49.46
N ALA A 100 -68.42 52.15 -48.16
CA ALA A 100 -69.34 53.16 -47.63
C ALA A 100 -69.10 54.55 -48.25
N ALA A 101 -67.83 54.96 -48.41
CA ALA A 101 -67.47 56.23 -49.06
C ALA A 101 -67.89 56.28 -50.54
N ARG A 102 -67.76 55.17 -51.28
CA ARG A 102 -68.23 55.07 -52.67
C ARG A 102 -69.75 55.19 -52.78
N LEU A 103 -70.49 54.45 -51.95
CA LEU A 103 -71.96 54.50 -51.92
C LEU A 103 -72.49 55.91 -51.60
N HIS A 104 -71.86 56.62 -50.66
CA HIS A 104 -72.20 58.02 -50.38
C HIS A 104 -71.85 58.97 -51.54
N ALA A 105 -70.73 58.76 -52.24
CA ALA A 105 -70.38 59.56 -53.42
C ALA A 105 -71.38 59.37 -54.57
N GLU A 106 -71.87 58.14 -54.79
CA GLU A 106 -72.91 57.83 -55.77
C GLU A 106 -74.26 58.47 -55.41
N GLN A 107 -74.67 58.40 -54.13
CA GLN A 107 -75.87 59.08 -53.63
C GLN A 107 -75.81 60.60 -53.85
N VAL A 108 -74.67 61.23 -53.53
CA VAL A 108 -74.45 62.67 -53.74
C VAL A 108 -74.49 63.02 -55.23
N ALA A 109 -73.88 62.21 -56.10
CA ALA A 109 -73.92 62.43 -57.55
C ALA A 109 -75.35 62.35 -58.10
N ALA A 110 -76.15 61.36 -57.68
CA ALA A 110 -77.55 61.22 -58.08
C ALA A 110 -78.41 62.41 -57.64
N LEU A 111 -78.23 62.90 -56.41
CA LEU A 111 -78.93 64.09 -55.91
C LEU A 111 -78.51 65.36 -56.68
N GLN A 112 -77.24 65.51 -57.05
CA GLN A 112 -76.78 66.61 -57.90
C GLN A 112 -77.36 66.55 -59.32
N GLU A 113 -77.52 65.36 -59.90
CA GLU A 113 -78.18 65.19 -61.20
C GLU A 113 -79.66 65.56 -61.13
N GLN A 114 -80.38 65.10 -60.10
CA GLN A 114 -81.78 65.46 -59.87
C GLN A 114 -81.96 66.99 -59.70
N ALA A 115 -81.07 67.65 -58.96
CA ALA A 115 -81.07 69.10 -58.81
C ALA A 115 -80.82 69.83 -60.15
N ARG A 116 -79.88 69.35 -60.98
CA ARG A 116 -79.64 69.89 -62.34
C ARG A 116 -80.86 69.69 -63.25
N ALA A 117 -81.51 68.52 -63.20
CA ALA A 117 -82.71 68.24 -63.98
C ALA A 117 -83.90 69.11 -63.55
N ALA A 118 -84.04 69.40 -62.25
CA ALA A 118 -85.03 70.35 -61.75
C ALA A 118 -84.76 71.79 -62.22
N ALA A 119 -83.51 72.24 -62.16
CA ALA A 119 -83.10 73.57 -62.64
C ALA A 119 -83.31 73.73 -64.17
N ALA A 120 -83.01 72.70 -64.97
CA ALA A 120 -83.28 72.71 -66.40
C ALA A 120 -84.78 72.86 -66.71
N ARG A 121 -85.65 72.12 -66.02
CA ARG A 121 -87.12 72.23 -66.15
C ARG A 121 -87.64 73.61 -65.77
N ALA A 122 -87.02 74.28 -64.79
CA ALA A 122 -87.34 75.66 -64.42
C ALA A 122 -86.98 76.63 -65.55
N ALA A 123 -85.75 76.56 -66.09
CA ALA A 123 -85.32 77.39 -67.22
C ALA A 123 -86.16 77.14 -68.49
N GLU A 124 -86.58 75.91 -68.76
CA GLU A 124 -87.53 75.58 -69.84
C GLU A 124 -88.92 76.18 -69.61
N ALA A 125 -89.35 76.32 -68.35
CA ALA A 125 -90.63 76.96 -68.02
C ALA A 125 -90.53 78.48 -68.18
N GLU A 126 -89.45 79.11 -67.68
CA GLU A 126 -89.14 80.53 -67.90
C GLU A 126 -89.06 80.87 -69.40
N THR A 127 -88.38 80.03 -70.19
CA THR A 127 -88.27 80.22 -71.65
C THR A 127 -89.63 80.13 -72.34
N ARG A 128 -90.52 79.22 -71.90
CA ARG A 128 -91.90 79.13 -72.42
C ARG A 128 -92.76 80.33 -72.00
N VAL A 129 -92.62 80.82 -70.78
CA VAL A 129 -93.30 82.07 -70.33
C VAL A 129 -92.83 83.26 -71.16
N ALA A 130 -91.53 83.39 -71.42
CA ALA A 130 -90.99 84.45 -72.28
C ALA A 130 -91.47 84.31 -73.74
N ALA A 131 -91.53 83.10 -74.29
CA ALA A 131 -92.03 82.85 -75.63
C ALA A 131 -93.54 83.20 -75.77
N LEU A 132 -94.37 82.77 -74.82
CA LEU A 132 -95.80 83.11 -74.77
C LEU A 132 -96.03 84.61 -74.55
N SER A 133 -95.19 85.27 -73.74
CA SER A 133 -95.24 86.73 -73.57
C SER A 133 -94.88 87.47 -74.87
N ASN A 134 -93.92 86.97 -75.65
CA ASN A 134 -93.59 87.53 -76.95
C ASN A 134 -94.72 87.28 -77.97
N GLU A 135 -95.26 86.07 -78.04
CA GLU A 135 -96.36 85.71 -78.95
C GLU A 135 -97.61 86.56 -78.67
N LEU A 136 -97.96 86.75 -77.39
CA LEU A 136 -99.02 87.67 -76.94
C LEU A 136 -98.73 89.13 -77.33
N SER A 137 -97.47 89.57 -77.26
CA SER A 137 -97.08 90.93 -77.67
C SER A 137 -97.14 91.15 -79.18
N THR A 138 -96.90 90.12 -80.00
CA THR A 138 -96.98 90.21 -81.48
C THR A 138 -98.38 89.94 -82.02
N GLY A 139 -99.22 89.21 -81.28
CA GLY A 139 -100.64 89.01 -81.63
C GLY A 139 -101.48 90.29 -81.54
N LEU A 140 -100.98 91.31 -80.82
CA LEU A 140 -101.59 92.64 -80.69
C LEU A 140 -101.52 93.49 -81.97
N ASP A 141 -100.62 93.20 -82.91
CA ASP A 141 -100.42 94.02 -84.12
C ASP A 141 -101.32 93.60 -85.30
N GLY A 142 -102.27 92.67 -85.09
CA GLY A 142 -102.82 91.82 -86.17
C GLY A 142 -104.26 92.03 -86.66
N GLU A 143 -105.17 92.59 -85.87
CA GLU A 143 -106.61 92.71 -86.24
C GLU A 143 -107.19 94.10 -85.93
N GLU A 144 -108.01 94.67 -86.83
CA GLU A 144 -108.74 95.91 -86.56
C GLU A 144 -109.96 95.64 -85.65
N ARG A 145 -109.77 95.71 -84.33
CA ARG A 145 -110.86 95.88 -83.33
C ARG A 145 -110.74 97.23 -82.63
N ASP A 146 -111.73 97.60 -81.81
CA ASP A 146 -111.72 98.90 -81.12
C ASP A 146 -110.61 98.91 -80.05
N PRO A 147 -109.59 99.78 -80.17
CA PRO A 147 -108.44 99.77 -79.28
C PRO A 147 -108.77 100.27 -77.86
N ARG A 148 -110.04 100.58 -77.53
CA ARG A 148 -110.50 100.73 -76.14
C ARG A 148 -110.98 99.42 -75.54
N GLU A 149 -111.59 98.53 -76.33
CA GLU A 149 -112.06 97.23 -75.87
C GLU A 149 -110.89 96.26 -75.69
N GLU A 150 -109.93 96.27 -76.62
CA GLU A 150 -108.70 95.46 -76.52
C GLU A 150 -107.89 95.80 -75.27
N ARG A 151 -107.70 97.08 -74.96
CA ARG A 151 -107.02 97.49 -73.71
C ARG A 151 -107.77 97.07 -72.46
N GLN A 152 -109.11 97.12 -72.46
CA GLN A 152 -109.90 96.60 -71.33
C GLN A 152 -109.79 95.07 -71.20
N GLN A 153 -109.70 94.35 -72.32
CA GLN A 153 -109.48 92.90 -72.33
C GLN A 153 -108.06 92.55 -71.89
N PHE A 154 -107.04 93.31 -72.31
CA PHE A 154 -105.67 93.14 -71.86
C PHE A 154 -105.47 93.51 -70.38
N ASP A 155 -106.05 94.60 -69.89
CA ASP A 155 -106.04 94.94 -68.46
C ASP A 155 -106.76 93.85 -67.63
N ALA A 156 -107.84 93.27 -68.15
CA ALA A 156 -108.53 92.14 -67.51
C ALA A 156 -107.68 90.85 -67.52
N ILE A 157 -107.03 90.52 -68.64
CA ILE A 157 -106.14 89.36 -68.77
C ILE A 157 -104.90 89.54 -67.87
N LEU A 158 -104.28 90.72 -67.85
CA LEU A 158 -103.15 91.05 -66.99
C LEU A 158 -103.55 90.96 -65.51
N ARG A 159 -104.73 91.46 -65.14
CA ARG A 159 -105.23 91.36 -63.76
C ARG A 159 -105.52 89.91 -63.35
N VAL A 160 -106.10 89.10 -64.23
CA VAL A 160 -106.30 87.66 -63.99
C VAL A 160 -104.97 86.92 -63.92
N ALA A 161 -103.98 87.30 -64.75
CA ALA A 161 -102.64 86.73 -64.72
C ALA A 161 -101.84 87.15 -63.48
N GLU A 162 -101.99 88.39 -63.00
CA GLU A 162 -101.42 88.87 -61.74
C GLU A 162 -102.06 88.17 -60.54
N GLU A 163 -103.38 88.00 -60.53
CA GLU A 163 -104.11 87.28 -59.48
C GLU A 163 -103.74 85.78 -59.48
N GLN A 164 -103.63 85.15 -60.65
CA GLN A 164 -103.14 83.76 -60.78
C GLN A 164 -101.66 83.63 -60.40
N ALA A 165 -100.79 84.56 -60.79
CA ALA A 165 -99.37 84.55 -60.41
C ALA A 165 -99.20 84.78 -58.91
N SER A 166 -99.99 85.66 -58.31
CA SER A 166 -100.05 85.87 -56.86
C SER A 166 -100.50 84.60 -56.13
N VAL A 167 -101.55 83.92 -56.62
CA VAL A 167 -101.98 82.62 -56.08
C VAL A 167 -100.91 81.53 -56.26
N LEU A 168 -100.20 81.49 -57.39
CA LEU A 168 -99.10 80.54 -57.62
C LEU A 168 -97.91 80.81 -56.70
N VAL A 169 -97.50 82.08 -56.52
CA VAL A 169 -96.44 82.48 -55.58
C VAL A 169 -96.83 82.16 -54.14
N GLN A 170 -98.07 82.46 -53.73
CA GLN A 170 -98.57 82.11 -52.39
C GLN A 170 -98.58 80.59 -52.16
N ASN A 171 -98.98 79.80 -53.16
CA ASN A 171 -98.91 78.34 -53.07
C ASN A 171 -97.47 77.82 -53.04
N ALA A 172 -96.56 78.40 -53.83
CA ALA A 172 -95.16 78.02 -53.86
C ALA A 172 -94.45 78.35 -52.54
N VAL A 173 -94.70 79.53 -51.95
CA VAL A 173 -94.24 79.89 -50.59
C VAL A 173 -94.81 78.92 -49.57
N ALA A 174 -96.12 78.69 -49.56
CA ALA A 174 -96.74 77.73 -48.64
C ALA A 174 -96.27 76.28 -48.85
N GLN A 175 -95.78 75.90 -50.04
CA GLN A 175 -95.13 74.60 -50.29
C GLN A 175 -93.69 74.60 -49.78
N ALA A 176 -92.93 75.68 -49.99
CA ALA A 176 -91.57 75.83 -49.48
C ALA A 176 -91.52 75.85 -47.94
N ASP A 177 -92.45 76.57 -47.28
CA ASP A 177 -92.55 76.58 -45.82
C ASP A 177 -92.84 75.18 -45.26
N ARG A 178 -93.79 74.44 -45.86
CA ARG A 178 -94.08 73.05 -45.47
C ARG A 178 -92.90 72.09 -45.71
N LEU A 179 -92.11 72.30 -46.77
CA LEU A 179 -90.87 71.54 -47.00
C LEU A 179 -89.77 71.90 -46.00
N LEU A 180 -89.63 73.18 -45.64
CA LEU A 180 -88.68 73.65 -44.65
C LEU A 180 -89.04 73.17 -43.24
N ASP A 181 -90.31 73.18 -42.86
CA ASP A 181 -90.78 72.66 -41.58
C ASP A 181 -90.66 71.13 -41.51
N GLY A 182 -91.05 70.40 -42.57
CA GLY A 182 -90.78 68.96 -42.67
C GLY A 182 -89.29 68.63 -42.52
N ALA A 183 -88.41 69.34 -43.23
CA ALA A 183 -86.96 69.14 -43.12
C ALA A 183 -86.38 69.56 -41.75
N ARG A 184 -87.00 70.54 -41.05
CA ARG A 184 -86.63 70.92 -39.68
C ARG A 184 -87.00 69.81 -38.68
N ASP A 185 -88.19 69.23 -38.83
CA ASP A 185 -88.71 68.16 -37.99
C ASP A 185 -87.96 66.83 -38.23
N GLU A 186 -87.72 66.45 -39.49
CA GLU A 186 -86.86 65.31 -39.85
C GLU A 186 -85.45 65.48 -39.26
N ALA A 187 -84.83 66.64 -39.44
CA ALA A 187 -83.51 66.92 -38.86
C ALA A 187 -83.54 66.97 -37.33
N ALA A 188 -84.69 67.27 -36.70
CA ALA A 188 -84.86 67.19 -35.25
C ALA A 188 -84.98 65.74 -34.77
N SER A 189 -85.73 64.90 -35.48
CA SER A 189 -85.84 63.46 -35.22
C SER A 189 -84.49 62.77 -35.34
N ILE A 190 -83.78 62.97 -36.45
CA ILE A 190 -82.42 62.44 -36.69
C ILE A 190 -81.44 62.86 -35.57
N ARG A 191 -81.52 64.11 -35.08
CA ARG A 191 -80.70 64.56 -33.94
C ARG A 191 -81.10 63.88 -32.63
N ALA A 192 -82.39 63.72 -32.37
CA ALA A 192 -82.88 63.06 -31.15
C ALA A 192 -82.52 61.57 -31.14
N GLU A 193 -82.69 60.89 -32.26
CA GLU A 193 -82.31 59.49 -32.49
C GLU A 193 -80.79 59.30 -32.35
N ALA A 194 -79.98 60.13 -32.99
CA ALA A 194 -78.52 60.07 -32.87
C ALA A 194 -78.02 60.32 -31.43
N ILE A 195 -78.66 61.23 -30.68
CA ILE A 195 -78.35 61.46 -29.26
C ILE A 195 -78.76 60.24 -28.41
N ALA A 196 -79.96 59.68 -28.65
CA ALA A 196 -80.43 58.49 -27.95
C ALA A 196 -79.48 57.30 -28.20
N GLU A 197 -79.10 57.05 -29.45
CA GLU A 197 -78.15 56.01 -29.83
C GLU A 197 -76.77 56.24 -29.22
N GLN A 198 -76.26 57.47 -29.24
CA GLN A 198 -75.00 57.83 -28.58
C GLN A 198 -75.05 57.54 -27.07
N THR A 199 -76.18 57.81 -26.40
CA THR A 199 -76.34 57.48 -24.98
C THR A 199 -76.47 55.98 -24.72
N ARG A 200 -77.10 55.22 -25.63
CA ARG A 200 -77.18 53.75 -25.56
C ARG A 200 -75.80 53.12 -25.71
N LEU A 201 -75.10 53.40 -26.81
CA LEU A 201 -73.77 52.87 -27.11
C LEU A 201 -72.76 53.24 -26.01
N ARG A 202 -72.87 54.45 -25.44
CA ARG A 202 -72.04 54.84 -24.29
C ARG A 202 -72.34 54.05 -23.03
N ALA A 203 -73.61 53.77 -22.73
CA ALA A 203 -74.00 52.97 -21.57
C ALA A 203 -73.57 51.50 -21.72
N GLU A 204 -73.71 50.94 -22.93
CA GLU A 204 -73.25 49.58 -23.29
C GLU A 204 -71.73 49.48 -23.14
N ALA A 205 -70.96 50.36 -23.79
CA ALA A 205 -69.50 50.39 -23.67
C ALA A 205 -68.99 50.67 -22.24
N GLN A 206 -69.77 51.35 -21.39
CA GLN A 206 -69.46 51.49 -19.97
C GLN A 206 -69.75 50.21 -19.18
N HIS A 207 -70.87 49.52 -19.46
CA HIS A 207 -71.19 48.24 -18.85
C HIS A 207 -70.17 47.15 -19.19
N ASP A 208 -69.77 47.07 -20.46
CA ASP A 208 -68.77 46.12 -20.95
C ASP A 208 -67.40 46.39 -20.30
N ALA A 209 -66.98 47.66 -20.23
CA ALA A 209 -65.73 48.04 -19.58
C ALA A 209 -65.71 47.69 -18.08
N ASP A 210 -66.83 47.88 -17.37
CA ASP A 210 -66.94 47.53 -15.95
C ASP A 210 -67.09 45.99 -15.75
N GLN A 211 -67.69 45.26 -16.71
CA GLN A 211 -67.70 43.79 -16.69
C GLN A 211 -66.29 43.22 -16.90
N VAL A 212 -65.54 43.72 -17.89
CA VAL A 212 -64.15 43.30 -18.15
C VAL A 212 -63.26 43.61 -16.94
N ARG A 213 -63.42 44.78 -16.31
CA ARG A 213 -62.73 45.11 -15.05
C ARG A 213 -63.03 44.11 -13.93
N LEU A 214 -64.30 43.76 -13.75
CA LEU A 214 -64.69 42.79 -12.73
C LEU A 214 -64.11 41.40 -13.01
N ARG A 215 -64.12 40.93 -14.26
CA ARG A 215 -63.45 39.67 -14.66
C ARG A 215 -61.96 39.70 -14.28
N VAL A 216 -61.24 40.72 -14.74
CA VAL A 216 -59.80 40.91 -14.46
C VAL A 216 -59.50 41.02 -12.97
N GLU A 217 -60.36 41.66 -12.16
CA GLU A 217 -60.19 41.72 -10.70
C GLU A 217 -60.41 40.35 -10.03
N THR A 218 -61.41 39.57 -10.48
CA THR A 218 -61.63 38.20 -9.99
C THR A 218 -60.54 37.22 -10.41
N GLU A 219 -60.00 37.36 -11.63
CA GLU A 219 -58.88 36.56 -12.14
C GLU A 219 -57.59 36.91 -11.40
N ALA A 220 -57.27 38.20 -11.25
CA ALA A 220 -56.08 38.66 -10.52
C ALA A 220 -56.09 38.21 -9.05
N THR A 221 -57.24 38.26 -8.38
CA THR A 221 -57.38 37.76 -7.00
C THR A 221 -57.32 36.23 -6.91
N ALA A 222 -57.88 35.50 -7.89
CA ALA A 222 -57.73 34.04 -7.97
C ALA A 222 -56.27 33.61 -8.23
N HIS A 223 -55.55 34.29 -9.12
CA HIS A 223 -54.13 34.06 -9.38
C HIS A 223 -53.26 34.41 -8.16
N ALA A 224 -53.53 35.51 -7.45
CA ALA A 224 -52.85 35.84 -6.20
C ALA A 224 -53.06 34.73 -5.15
N ALA A 225 -54.30 34.31 -4.93
CA ALA A 225 -54.62 33.23 -3.99
C ALA A 225 -54.09 31.84 -4.43
N ARG A 226 -53.80 31.62 -5.71
CA ARG A 226 -53.04 30.44 -6.20
C ARG A 226 -51.56 30.58 -5.83
N LEU A 227 -50.93 31.69 -6.18
CA LEU A 227 -49.52 31.95 -5.93
C LEU A 227 -49.17 31.93 -4.43
N GLU A 228 -50.03 32.46 -3.56
CA GLU A 228 -49.84 32.39 -2.10
C GLU A 228 -49.85 30.94 -1.58
N ARG A 229 -50.73 30.07 -2.12
CA ARG A 229 -50.76 28.64 -1.77
C ARG A 229 -49.54 27.89 -2.31
N GLU A 230 -49.13 28.18 -3.53
CA GLU A 230 -47.92 27.59 -4.13
C GLU A 230 -46.66 28.01 -3.36
N GLN A 231 -46.56 29.28 -2.94
CA GLN A 231 -45.50 29.76 -2.05
C GLN A 231 -45.54 29.12 -0.67
N ALA A 232 -46.72 28.94 -0.07
CA ALA A 232 -46.87 28.25 1.22
C ALA A 232 -46.40 26.78 1.13
N HIS A 233 -46.81 26.05 0.10
CA HIS A 233 -46.35 24.66 -0.13
C HIS A 233 -44.88 24.57 -0.56
N ALA A 234 -44.30 25.60 -1.18
CA ALA A 234 -42.86 25.67 -1.40
C ALA A 234 -42.10 25.88 -0.08
N ALA A 235 -42.55 26.79 0.78
CA ALA A 235 -41.96 27.05 2.10
C ALA A 235 -42.09 25.82 3.03
N GLU A 236 -43.22 25.12 3.01
CA GLU A 236 -43.45 23.87 3.73
C GLU A 236 -42.50 22.77 3.26
N ARG A 237 -42.35 22.56 1.93
CA ARG A 237 -41.38 21.59 1.38
C ARG A 237 -39.94 21.93 1.71
N ILE A 238 -39.56 23.22 1.73
CA ILE A 238 -38.23 23.66 2.17
C ILE A 238 -38.04 23.35 3.66
N ALA A 239 -38.99 23.71 4.53
CA ALA A 239 -38.91 23.45 5.97
C ALA A 239 -38.87 21.94 6.31
N GLN A 240 -39.54 21.10 5.52
CA GLN A 240 -39.44 19.64 5.62
C GLN A 240 -38.03 19.17 5.20
N ALA A 241 -37.53 19.59 4.04
CA ALA A 241 -36.21 19.21 3.55
C ALA A 241 -35.07 19.65 4.48
N GLU A 242 -35.20 20.82 5.14
CA GLU A 242 -34.26 21.26 6.17
C GLU A 242 -34.29 20.35 7.42
N GLN A 243 -35.47 19.95 7.88
CA GLN A 243 -35.61 19.02 9.00
C GLN A 243 -35.04 17.63 8.69
N GLU A 244 -35.30 17.11 7.49
CA GLU A 244 -34.74 15.84 7.00
C GLU A 244 -33.20 15.93 6.86
N ALA A 245 -32.67 17.02 6.31
CA ALA A 245 -31.23 17.24 6.22
C ALA A 245 -30.54 17.33 7.60
N VAL A 246 -31.20 17.94 8.60
CA VAL A 246 -30.73 17.94 9.99
C VAL A 246 -30.81 16.54 10.62
N ALA A 247 -31.88 15.78 10.36
CA ALA A 247 -32.02 14.40 10.84
C ALA A 247 -30.91 13.48 10.28
N ILE A 248 -30.72 13.49 8.95
CA ILE A 248 -29.69 12.72 8.23
C ILE A 248 -28.29 13.11 8.72
N ARG A 249 -28.00 14.40 8.90
CA ARG A 249 -26.72 14.86 9.47
C ARG A 249 -26.51 14.32 10.88
N THR A 250 -27.51 14.45 11.75
CA THR A 250 -27.41 14.00 13.15
C THR A 250 -27.24 12.48 13.24
N GLU A 251 -27.92 11.71 12.39
CA GLU A 251 -27.74 10.26 12.29
C GLU A 251 -26.35 9.89 11.77
N SER A 252 -25.87 10.56 10.72
CA SER A 252 -24.51 10.38 10.17
C SER A 252 -23.42 10.67 11.21
N GLU A 253 -23.60 11.72 12.01
CA GLU A 253 -22.69 12.07 13.12
C GLU A 253 -22.68 11.01 14.23
N ARG A 254 -23.85 10.48 14.61
CA ARG A 254 -23.97 9.35 15.56
C ARG A 254 -23.30 8.08 15.00
N GLY A 255 -23.55 7.74 13.74
CA GLY A 255 -22.95 6.59 13.07
C GLY A 255 -21.43 6.69 13.00
N ALA A 256 -20.91 7.86 12.60
CA ALA A 256 -19.48 8.13 12.58
C ALA A 256 -18.86 8.11 13.99
N ALA A 257 -19.59 8.56 15.03
CA ALA A 257 -19.15 8.44 16.42
C ALA A 257 -19.11 6.97 16.91
N ALA A 258 -20.12 6.17 16.55
CA ALA A 258 -20.16 4.74 16.86
C ALA A 258 -19.00 3.98 16.18
N LEU A 259 -18.72 4.26 14.91
CA LEU A 259 -17.58 3.68 14.19
C LEU A 259 -16.23 4.10 14.80
N ARG A 260 -16.04 5.39 15.13
CA ARG A 260 -14.84 5.85 15.85
C ARG A 260 -14.68 5.15 17.20
N SER A 261 -15.78 4.93 17.92
CA SER A 261 -15.79 4.22 19.21
C SER A 261 -15.46 2.72 19.05
N MET A 262 -15.95 2.07 17.99
CA MET A 262 -15.65 0.67 17.64
C MET A 262 -14.17 0.49 17.31
N VAL A 263 -13.64 1.25 16.35
CA VAL A 263 -12.21 1.21 15.97
C VAL A 263 -11.30 1.55 17.15
N SER A 264 -11.71 2.48 18.04
CA SER A 264 -10.96 2.80 19.26
C SER A 264 -10.92 1.65 20.27
N ARG A 265 -11.95 0.79 20.33
CA ARG A 265 -11.90 -0.44 21.15
C ARG A 265 -11.03 -1.49 20.48
N GLU A 266 -11.27 -1.81 19.21
CA GLU A 266 -10.51 -2.82 18.46
C GLU A 266 -9.00 -2.53 18.45
N THR A 267 -8.59 -1.27 18.22
CA THR A 267 -7.17 -0.89 18.27
C THR A 267 -6.59 -0.88 19.69
N GLY A 268 -7.43 -0.72 20.71
CA GLY A 268 -7.05 -0.90 22.12
C GLY A 268 -6.87 -2.38 22.47
N GLU A 269 -7.79 -3.24 22.05
CA GLU A 269 -7.78 -4.69 22.25
C GLU A 269 -6.61 -5.35 21.50
N LEU A 270 -6.35 -4.95 20.25
CA LEU A 270 -5.19 -5.38 19.47
C LEU A 270 -3.86 -4.93 20.09
N ARG A 271 -3.77 -3.70 20.61
CA ARG A 271 -2.60 -3.25 21.38
C ARG A 271 -2.44 -4.09 22.65
N ALA A 272 -3.51 -4.30 23.41
CA ALA A 272 -3.48 -5.10 24.63
C ALA A 272 -3.21 -6.59 24.37
N ALA A 273 -3.48 -7.11 23.16
CA ALA A 273 -3.02 -8.42 22.71
C ALA A 273 -1.51 -8.40 22.41
N ALA A 274 -1.05 -7.53 21.51
CA ALA A 274 0.36 -7.43 21.16
C ALA A 274 1.27 -7.18 22.38
N GLU A 275 0.85 -6.38 23.37
CA GLU A 275 1.59 -6.20 24.61
C GLU A 275 1.58 -7.44 25.53
N ARG A 276 0.57 -8.33 25.46
CA ARG A 276 0.60 -9.62 26.17
C ARG A 276 1.55 -10.58 25.48
N ASP A 277 1.46 -10.67 24.16
CA ASP A 277 2.31 -11.54 23.35
C ASP A 277 3.80 -11.15 23.50
N VAL A 278 4.11 -9.85 23.53
CA VAL A 278 5.48 -9.35 23.82
C VAL A 278 5.92 -9.72 25.24
N ARG A 279 5.07 -9.55 26.27
CA ARG A 279 5.41 -9.94 27.65
C ARG A 279 5.67 -11.45 27.76
N GLU A 280 4.87 -12.28 27.08
CA GLU A 280 5.07 -13.72 27.05
C GLU A 280 6.37 -14.11 26.33
N MET A 281 6.68 -13.47 25.19
CA MET A 281 7.95 -13.72 24.49
C MET A 281 9.16 -13.25 25.32
N THR A 282 9.08 -12.13 26.03
CA THR A 282 10.15 -11.70 26.95
C THR A 282 10.31 -12.67 28.12
N ALA A 283 9.22 -13.21 28.68
CA ALA A 283 9.30 -14.23 29.73
C ALA A 283 9.98 -15.51 29.22
N ARG A 284 9.58 -16.02 28.05
CA ARG A 284 10.21 -17.19 27.41
C ARG A 284 11.70 -16.95 27.11
N VAL A 285 12.09 -15.75 26.67
CA VAL A 285 13.51 -15.40 26.47
C VAL A 285 14.28 -15.44 27.77
N LEU A 286 13.74 -14.90 28.86
CA LEU A 286 14.36 -14.95 30.19
C LEU A 286 14.49 -16.40 30.71
N GLU A 287 13.47 -17.24 30.51
CA GLU A 287 13.51 -18.68 30.83
C GLU A 287 14.60 -19.41 30.02
N PHE A 288 14.77 -19.06 28.73
CA PHE A 288 15.84 -19.61 27.90
C PHE A 288 17.22 -19.13 28.36
N GLU A 289 17.37 -17.84 28.70
CA GLU A 289 18.61 -17.27 29.25
C GLU A 289 18.99 -17.94 30.58
N GLU A 290 18.06 -18.13 31.52
CA GLU A 290 18.28 -18.87 32.77
C GLU A 290 18.68 -20.33 32.50
N SER A 291 18.00 -21.00 31.55
CA SER A 291 18.36 -22.38 31.18
C SER A 291 19.75 -22.48 30.54
N LEU A 292 20.21 -21.42 29.88
CA LEU A 292 21.49 -21.34 29.19
C LEU A 292 22.63 -21.01 30.18
N THR A 293 22.44 -20.05 31.09
CA THR A 293 23.41 -19.76 32.16
C THR A 293 23.55 -20.96 33.08
N ARG A 294 22.44 -21.60 33.48
CA ARG A 294 22.48 -22.85 34.25
C ARG A 294 23.31 -23.93 33.56
N ARG A 295 23.11 -24.17 32.25
CA ARG A 295 23.90 -25.14 31.48
C ARG A 295 25.37 -24.73 31.36
N GLN A 296 25.67 -23.44 31.26
CA GLN A 296 27.04 -22.94 31.29
C GLN A 296 27.70 -23.16 32.65
N ASP A 297 26.98 -22.97 33.75
CA ASP A 297 27.49 -23.18 35.10
C ASP A 297 27.66 -24.68 35.42
N GLU A 298 26.73 -25.53 34.97
CA GLU A 298 26.86 -26.99 35.02
C GLU A 298 28.09 -27.46 34.23
N ALA A 299 28.26 -27.01 32.98
CA ALA A 299 29.42 -27.36 32.15
C ALA A 299 30.76 -26.80 32.70
N GLN A 300 30.76 -25.61 33.32
CA GLN A 300 31.93 -25.07 34.00
C GLN A 300 32.29 -25.88 35.25
N GLN A 301 31.31 -26.34 36.02
CA GLN A 301 31.53 -27.22 37.17
C GLN A 301 32.07 -28.58 36.74
N GLU A 302 31.49 -29.20 35.69
CA GLU A 302 32.01 -30.44 35.10
C GLU A 302 33.44 -30.26 34.58
N PHE A 303 33.75 -29.15 33.89
CA PHE A 303 35.09 -28.84 33.43
C PHE A 303 36.07 -28.65 34.59
N LEU A 304 35.70 -27.95 35.66
CA LEU A 304 36.54 -27.79 36.86
C LEU A 304 36.77 -29.12 37.60
N VAL A 305 35.75 -29.98 37.68
CA VAL A 305 35.89 -31.34 38.25
C VAL A 305 36.84 -32.19 37.41
N LEU A 306 36.67 -32.21 36.09
CA LEU A 306 37.55 -32.93 35.17
C LEU A 306 38.99 -32.37 35.18
N HIS A 307 39.14 -31.05 35.25
CA HIS A 307 40.44 -30.39 35.36
C HIS A 307 41.14 -30.78 36.67
N ASN A 308 40.45 -30.72 37.80
CA ASN A 308 41.00 -31.13 39.10
C ASN A 308 41.34 -32.63 39.13
N GLN A 309 40.54 -33.49 38.48
CA GLN A 309 40.86 -34.91 38.31
C GLN A 309 42.11 -35.11 37.43
N ALA A 310 42.26 -34.34 36.35
CA ALA A 310 43.43 -34.39 35.47
C ALA A 310 44.69 -33.86 36.16
N VAL A 311 44.60 -32.79 36.96
CA VAL A 311 45.68 -32.28 37.81
C VAL A 311 46.07 -33.33 38.84
N ALA A 312 45.13 -33.87 39.62
CA ALA A 312 45.40 -34.93 40.60
C ALA A 312 45.88 -36.26 39.96
N HIS A 313 45.69 -36.46 38.65
CA HIS A 313 46.27 -37.56 37.89
C HIS A 313 47.71 -37.26 37.45
N ALA A 314 47.97 -36.05 36.96
CA ALA A 314 49.31 -35.58 36.63
C ALA A 314 50.22 -35.50 37.87
N GLU A 315 49.71 -34.97 38.99
CA GLU A 315 50.41 -34.92 40.28
C GLU A 315 50.82 -36.31 40.75
N ARG A 316 49.90 -37.30 40.70
CA ARG A 316 50.23 -38.71 40.99
C ARG A 316 51.32 -39.24 40.07
N ILE A 317 51.21 -39.05 38.76
CA ILE A 317 52.26 -39.48 37.81
C ILE A 317 53.61 -38.83 38.15
N THR A 318 53.63 -37.54 38.52
CA THR A 318 54.87 -36.87 38.94
C THR A 318 55.40 -37.35 40.29
N ALA A 319 54.52 -37.71 41.23
CA ALA A 319 54.90 -38.28 42.53
C ALA A 319 55.47 -39.69 42.36
N ASP A 320 54.76 -40.58 41.64
CA ASP A 320 55.18 -41.94 41.31
C ASP A 320 56.53 -41.92 40.56
N ALA A 321 56.70 -41.01 39.60
CA ALA A 321 57.97 -40.83 38.88
C ALA A 321 59.09 -40.30 39.79
N THR A 322 58.78 -39.39 40.72
CA THR A 322 59.75 -38.87 41.70
C THR A 322 60.17 -39.96 42.69
N GLU A 323 59.25 -40.79 43.15
CA GLU A 323 59.54 -41.95 43.99
C GLU A 323 60.41 -42.98 43.24
N GLN A 324 60.08 -43.30 41.99
CA GLN A 324 60.90 -44.17 41.15
C GLN A 324 62.32 -43.63 40.96
N VAL A 325 62.47 -42.32 40.71
CA VAL A 325 63.79 -41.66 40.62
C VAL A 325 64.52 -41.70 41.96
N SER A 326 63.86 -41.44 43.10
CA SER A 326 64.51 -41.53 44.41
C SER A 326 64.93 -42.96 44.77
N ALA A 327 64.07 -43.95 44.49
CA ALA A 327 64.36 -45.37 44.70
C ALA A 327 65.51 -45.86 43.81
N ALA A 328 65.58 -45.39 42.56
CA ALA A 328 66.70 -45.65 41.66
C ALA A 328 68.01 -45.02 42.17
N LEU A 329 67.97 -43.77 42.66
CA LEU A 329 69.13 -43.11 43.29
C LEU A 329 69.56 -43.81 44.58
N GLU A 330 68.65 -44.30 45.41
CA GLU A 330 68.97 -45.11 46.59
C GLU A 330 69.47 -46.51 46.25
N HIS A 331 68.99 -47.10 45.17
CA HIS A 331 69.53 -48.37 44.65
C HIS A 331 70.97 -48.16 44.15
N ALA A 332 71.22 -47.10 43.37
CA ALA A 332 72.56 -46.71 42.93
C ALA A 332 73.49 -46.41 44.11
N ARG A 333 73.04 -45.67 45.14
CA ARG A 333 73.81 -45.44 46.38
C ARG A 333 74.14 -46.74 47.13
N ARG A 334 73.18 -47.68 47.23
CA ARG A 334 73.40 -48.99 47.87
C ARG A 334 74.36 -49.87 47.08
N ILE A 335 74.34 -49.81 45.74
CA ILE A 335 75.33 -50.47 44.89
C ILE A 335 76.71 -49.82 45.07
N GLY A 336 76.79 -48.49 45.08
CA GLY A 336 78.01 -47.73 45.32
C GLY A 336 78.67 -48.08 46.67
N ALA A 337 77.93 -47.97 47.77
CA ALA A 337 78.43 -48.33 49.10
C ALA A 337 78.87 -49.80 49.19
N ARG A 338 78.15 -50.73 48.53
CA ARG A 338 78.55 -52.14 48.44
C ARG A 338 79.82 -52.33 47.60
N ALA A 339 80.01 -51.54 46.54
CA ALA A 339 81.24 -51.53 45.76
C ALA A 339 82.41 -50.95 46.57
N ASP A 340 82.20 -49.88 47.34
CA ASP A 340 83.20 -49.33 48.28
C ASP A 340 83.59 -50.36 49.35
N ASP A 341 82.63 -51.12 49.87
CA ASP A 341 82.90 -52.20 50.84
C ASP A 341 83.65 -53.37 50.21
N PHE A 342 83.30 -53.78 48.99
CA PHE A 342 84.07 -54.77 48.24
C PHE A 342 85.49 -54.26 47.92
N GLU A 343 85.67 -52.97 47.59
CA GLU A 343 87.00 -52.41 47.36
C GLU A 343 87.82 -52.34 48.66
N ARG A 344 87.22 -51.90 49.78
CA ARG A 344 87.85 -51.92 51.11
C ARG A 344 88.28 -53.34 51.49
N LEU A 345 87.42 -54.33 51.29
CA LEU A 345 87.69 -55.73 51.59
C LEU A 345 88.77 -56.31 50.66
N ALA A 346 88.74 -56.00 49.36
CA ALA A 346 89.75 -56.43 48.40
C ALA A 346 91.13 -55.80 48.69
N ARG A 347 91.18 -54.51 49.05
CA ARG A 347 92.41 -53.83 49.50
C ARG A 347 92.95 -54.44 50.80
N ALA A 348 92.09 -54.76 51.76
CA ALA A 348 92.49 -55.44 53.00
C ALA A 348 92.99 -56.87 52.77
N GLN A 349 92.35 -57.64 51.88
CA GLN A 349 92.82 -58.95 51.46
C GLN A 349 94.15 -58.88 50.73
N ALA A 350 94.36 -57.89 49.85
CA ALA A 350 95.64 -57.68 49.19
C ALA A 350 96.76 -57.38 50.21
N GLN A 351 96.50 -56.53 51.20
CA GLN A 351 97.43 -56.25 52.30
C GLN A 351 97.70 -57.47 53.19
N GLN A 352 96.72 -58.34 53.42
CA GLN A 352 96.92 -59.61 54.13
C GLN A 352 97.78 -60.58 53.31
N VAL A 353 97.52 -60.74 52.01
CA VAL A 353 98.32 -61.60 51.13
C VAL A 353 99.76 -61.09 51.00
N GLU A 354 99.96 -59.77 50.96
CA GLU A 354 101.28 -59.13 51.00
C GLU A 354 102.00 -59.41 52.34
N ALA A 355 101.30 -59.24 53.48
CA ALA A 355 101.86 -59.54 54.80
C ALA A 355 102.23 -61.04 54.95
N ASP A 356 101.35 -61.96 54.55
CA ASP A 356 101.59 -63.40 54.59
C ASP A 356 102.72 -63.83 53.64
N ALA A 357 102.90 -63.13 52.52
CA ALA A 357 104.03 -63.34 51.62
C ALA A 357 105.34 -62.84 52.24
N LEU A 358 105.32 -61.70 52.94
CA LEU A 358 106.48 -61.17 53.68
C LEU A 358 106.85 -62.03 54.89
N VAL A 359 105.87 -62.65 55.58
CA VAL A 359 106.14 -63.64 56.64
C VAL A 359 106.79 -64.89 56.06
N ARG A 360 106.18 -65.51 55.04
CA ARG A 360 106.74 -66.71 54.38
C ARG A 360 108.13 -66.46 53.77
N ALA A 361 108.38 -65.26 53.23
CA ALA A 361 109.70 -64.87 52.74
C ALA A 361 110.75 -64.78 53.87
N ARG A 362 110.36 -64.36 55.08
CA ARG A 362 111.24 -64.38 56.27
C ARG A 362 111.47 -65.80 56.77
N GLU A 363 110.42 -66.61 56.88
CA GLU A 363 110.51 -68.02 57.27
C GLU A 363 111.49 -68.78 56.36
N VAL A 364 111.39 -68.61 55.04
CA VAL A 364 112.33 -69.23 54.07
C VAL A 364 113.76 -68.71 54.24
N LEU A 365 113.96 -67.44 54.58
CA LEU A 365 115.30 -66.88 54.84
C LEU A 365 115.91 -67.39 56.15
N ASP A 366 115.10 -67.57 57.19
CA ASP A 366 115.55 -68.06 58.50
C ASP A 366 115.75 -69.59 58.47
N ASP A 367 114.90 -70.35 57.79
CA ASP A 367 115.09 -71.77 57.54
C ASP A 367 116.33 -72.05 56.65
N ALA A 368 116.66 -71.14 55.73
CA ALA A 368 117.92 -71.14 54.98
C ALA A 368 119.13 -70.81 55.87
N ARG A 369 119.00 -69.87 56.82
CA ARG A 369 120.06 -69.58 57.84
C ARG A 369 120.30 -70.79 58.72
N ASP A 370 119.26 -71.42 59.26
CA ASP A 370 119.40 -72.60 60.12
C ASP A 370 119.97 -73.81 59.37
N LYS A 371 119.72 -73.94 58.06
CA LYS A 371 120.39 -74.93 57.20
C LYS A 371 121.86 -74.59 57.01
N ALA A 372 122.21 -73.34 56.72
CA ALA A 372 123.60 -72.88 56.61
C ALA A 372 124.37 -73.05 57.93
N GLN A 373 123.74 -72.76 59.07
CA GLN A 373 124.28 -72.93 60.42
C GLN A 373 124.57 -74.41 60.70
N ARG A 374 123.61 -75.31 60.44
CA ARG A 374 123.82 -76.77 60.56
C ARG A 374 124.93 -77.30 59.64
N ILE A 375 125.10 -76.73 58.45
CA ILE A 375 126.22 -77.07 57.55
C ILE A 375 127.56 -76.57 58.14
N ALA A 376 127.62 -75.36 58.70
CA ALA A 376 128.81 -74.86 59.40
C ALA A 376 129.17 -75.69 60.64
N ASP A 377 128.17 -76.09 61.44
CA ASP A 377 128.36 -76.92 62.64
C ASP A 377 128.84 -78.33 62.28
N THR A 378 128.30 -78.95 61.23
CA THR A 378 128.74 -80.28 60.76
C THR A 378 130.15 -80.25 60.15
N ILE A 379 130.51 -79.20 59.40
CA ILE A 379 131.89 -78.97 58.93
C ILE A 379 132.85 -78.76 60.11
N SER A 380 132.42 -78.02 61.14
CA SER A 380 133.20 -77.79 62.36
C SER A 380 133.40 -79.07 63.17
N ALA A 381 132.34 -79.87 63.34
CA ALA A 381 132.41 -81.16 64.02
C ALA A 381 133.29 -82.16 63.26
N HIS A 382 133.19 -82.22 61.92
CA HIS A 382 134.03 -83.08 61.08
C HIS A 382 135.50 -82.67 61.13
N SER A 383 135.82 -81.38 61.07
CA SER A 383 137.22 -80.90 61.15
C SER A 383 137.83 -81.13 62.55
N VAL A 384 137.08 -80.95 63.63
CA VAL A 384 137.51 -81.33 65.00
C VAL A 384 137.67 -82.86 65.14
N GLY A 385 136.80 -83.65 64.49
CA GLY A 385 136.91 -85.11 64.43
C GLY A 385 138.20 -85.56 63.74
N VAL A 386 138.46 -85.06 62.53
CA VAL A 386 139.68 -85.36 61.75
C VAL A 386 140.95 -84.94 62.50
N LEU A 387 140.93 -83.83 63.25
CA LEU A 387 142.04 -83.42 64.11
C LEU A 387 142.29 -84.42 65.26
N ARG A 388 141.23 -84.91 65.91
CA ARG A 388 141.37 -85.96 66.95
C ARG A 388 141.86 -87.29 66.37
N ASP A 389 141.29 -87.76 65.26
CA ASP A 389 141.72 -88.98 64.56
C ASP A 389 143.20 -88.91 64.12
N ALA A 390 143.66 -87.72 63.75
CA ALA A 390 145.07 -87.47 63.46
C ALA A 390 145.93 -87.50 64.74
N GLU A 391 145.54 -86.81 65.82
CA GLU A 391 146.25 -86.85 67.10
C GLU A 391 146.36 -88.29 67.64
N ASP A 392 145.27 -89.05 67.66
CA ASP A 392 145.23 -90.40 68.21
C ASP A 392 146.05 -91.37 67.36
N ARG A 393 146.08 -91.24 66.02
CA ARG A 393 147.09 -91.94 65.19
C ARG A 393 148.53 -91.59 65.57
N THR A 394 148.83 -90.36 66.00
CA THR A 394 150.18 -90.03 66.52
C THR A 394 150.45 -90.57 67.93
N ARG A 395 149.41 -90.87 68.72
CA ARG A 395 149.53 -91.56 70.01
C ARG A 395 149.80 -93.05 69.80
N ASP A 396 149.04 -93.71 68.93
CA ASP A 396 149.22 -95.12 68.58
C ASP A 396 150.59 -95.42 67.97
N LEU A 397 151.04 -94.63 66.99
CA LEU A 397 152.38 -94.83 66.39
C LEU A 397 153.51 -94.66 67.42
N ARG A 398 153.31 -93.79 68.44
CA ARG A 398 154.28 -93.60 69.52
C ARG A 398 154.24 -94.75 70.55
N TRP A 399 153.07 -95.34 70.79
CA TRP A 399 152.91 -96.54 71.63
C TRP A 399 153.51 -97.79 70.96
N GLN A 400 153.29 -97.97 69.65
CA GLN A 400 153.86 -99.08 68.88
C GLN A 400 155.41 -99.05 68.87
N GLN A 401 156.03 -97.87 68.86
CA GLN A 401 157.49 -97.74 69.01
C GLN A 401 158.00 -98.20 70.39
N GLN A 402 157.23 -98.02 71.47
CA GLN A 402 157.61 -98.53 72.79
C GLN A 402 157.49 -100.06 72.88
N GLN A 403 156.48 -100.68 72.25
CA GLN A 403 156.39 -102.14 72.19
C GLN A 403 157.55 -102.78 71.41
N LEU A 404 157.98 -102.16 70.29
CA LEU A 404 159.14 -102.61 69.53
C LEU A 404 160.46 -102.61 70.35
N ALA A 405 160.64 -101.65 71.26
CA ALA A 405 161.79 -101.63 72.16
C ALA A 405 161.77 -102.79 73.18
N GLY A 406 160.58 -103.15 73.69
CA GLY A 406 160.42 -104.33 74.55
C GLY A 406 160.69 -105.64 73.80
N PHE A 407 160.11 -105.78 72.60
CA PHE A 407 160.20 -106.99 71.78
C PHE A 407 161.64 -107.38 71.42
N LEU A 408 162.53 -106.41 71.21
CA LEU A 408 163.97 -106.66 70.97
C LEU A 408 164.72 -107.22 72.18
N THR A 409 164.18 -107.08 73.39
CA THR A 409 164.75 -107.70 74.60
C THR A 409 164.27 -109.15 74.75
N GLU A 410 163.00 -109.39 74.48
CA GLU A 410 162.35 -110.71 74.54
C GLU A 410 162.82 -111.65 73.41
N MET A 411 163.16 -111.10 72.24
CA MET A 411 163.78 -111.84 71.12
C MET A 411 165.12 -112.53 71.45
N ASN A 412 165.78 -112.19 72.56
CA ASN A 412 167.03 -112.84 72.97
C ASN A 412 166.80 -114.07 73.87
N GLU A 413 165.71 -114.10 74.65
CA GLU A 413 165.29 -115.28 75.44
C GLU A 413 164.66 -116.36 74.53
N LEU A 414 163.79 -115.94 73.61
CA LEU A 414 163.07 -116.87 72.72
C LEU A 414 163.81 -117.22 71.42
N LEU A 415 165.13 -117.02 71.38
CA LEU A 415 166.04 -117.56 70.37
C LEU A 415 166.23 -119.10 70.48
N ARG A 416 165.25 -119.82 71.05
CA ARG A 416 165.29 -121.27 71.35
C ARG A 416 164.02 -122.04 70.95
N ALA A 417 163.23 -121.54 69.99
CA ALA A 417 162.20 -122.33 69.30
C ALA A 417 162.03 -121.93 67.82
N VAL A 418 161.71 -122.91 66.97
CA VAL A 418 161.65 -122.88 65.49
C VAL A 418 160.41 -123.71 65.06
N PRO A 419 159.65 -123.47 63.94
CA PRO A 419 159.85 -122.62 62.76
C PRO A 419 158.65 -121.70 62.34
N ARG A 420 158.73 -121.14 61.11
CA ARG A 420 157.88 -120.14 60.38
C ARG A 420 156.60 -120.70 59.70
N GLY A 421 155.62 -119.85 59.28
CA GLY A 421 154.50 -120.28 58.39
C GLY A 421 153.39 -119.31 57.83
N THR A 422 153.71 -118.33 56.96
CA THR A 422 153.07 -118.04 55.61
C THR A 422 151.55 -117.71 55.32
N ARG A 423 151.25 -116.52 54.70
CA ARG A 423 150.14 -116.10 53.72
C ARG A 423 148.64 -115.94 54.16
N ALA A 424 147.67 -115.33 53.41
CA ALA A 424 147.55 -114.15 52.45
C ALA A 424 146.11 -113.95 51.81
N GLY A 425 145.75 -112.74 51.29
CA GLY A 425 144.54 -112.37 50.44
C GLY A 425 144.20 -110.84 50.45
N VAL A 426 143.55 -110.08 49.52
CA VAL A 426 142.82 -110.22 48.20
C VAL A 426 141.30 -110.57 48.30
N ALA A 427 140.27 -110.01 47.61
CA ALA A 427 140.05 -109.14 46.38
C ALA A 427 138.88 -108.08 46.60
N GLU A 428 138.36 -107.12 45.78
CA GLU A 428 138.18 -106.73 44.31
C GLU A 428 136.78 -107.07 43.67
N ASP A 429 136.02 -106.29 42.85
CA ASP A 429 135.91 -104.82 42.46
C ASP A 429 134.64 -104.47 41.54
N GLY A 430 134.26 -103.18 41.30
CA GLY A 430 133.36 -102.61 40.21
C GLY A 430 131.82 -102.33 40.46
N ASP A 431 130.98 -101.65 39.63
CA ASP A 431 131.08 -100.55 38.60
C ASP A 431 129.65 -100.07 38.07
N ALA A 432 129.58 -98.99 37.24
CA ALA A 432 128.61 -98.66 36.14
C ALA A 432 127.49 -97.56 36.26
N ASP A 433 127.16 -96.96 35.09
CA ASP A 433 126.45 -95.69 34.77
C ASP A 433 125.09 -95.85 34.02
N LYS A 434 124.17 -94.85 34.06
CA LYS A 434 123.43 -94.28 32.88
C LYS A 434 122.33 -93.20 33.13
N PRO A 435 122.05 -92.30 32.15
CA PRO A 435 120.87 -91.41 32.06
C PRO A 435 119.96 -91.63 30.81
N ASP A 436 118.79 -90.95 30.71
CA ASP A 436 118.15 -90.52 29.43
C ASP A 436 117.03 -89.45 29.63
N ALA A 437 116.43 -88.94 28.53
CA ALA A 437 115.36 -87.92 28.45
C ALA A 437 114.08 -88.42 27.69
N GLY A 438 113.06 -87.57 27.51
CA GLY A 438 111.86 -87.90 26.71
C GLY A 438 110.82 -86.77 26.58
N GLU A 439 110.11 -86.72 25.44
CA GLU A 439 109.12 -85.68 25.03
C GLU A 439 107.73 -86.28 24.66
N THR A 440 106.81 -85.44 24.13
CA THR A 440 105.52 -85.80 23.44
C THR A 440 104.37 -86.28 24.34
N ASN A 441 103.07 -86.25 23.98
CA ASN A 441 102.27 -85.61 22.90
C ASN A 441 100.82 -85.41 23.47
N THR A 442 100.00 -84.41 23.12
CA THR A 442 99.26 -84.13 21.85
C THR A 442 98.16 -85.14 21.50
N GLU A 443 96.89 -84.75 21.73
CA GLU A 443 95.68 -84.88 20.87
C GLU A 443 94.52 -84.17 21.63
N VAL A 444 93.68 -83.26 21.11
CA VAL A 444 93.07 -82.97 19.79
C VAL A 444 91.77 -83.78 19.54
N GLY A 445 90.72 -83.09 19.09
CA GLY A 445 89.38 -83.63 18.86
C GLY A 445 88.22 -82.77 19.42
N GLU A 446 87.28 -82.19 18.67
CA GLU A 446 87.28 -81.49 17.36
C GLU A 446 85.80 -81.18 16.97
N GLU A 447 85.53 -80.00 16.38
CA GLU A 447 84.29 -79.63 15.63
C GLU A 447 82.91 -79.66 16.37
N ALA A 448 81.80 -79.05 15.89
CA ALA A 448 81.45 -78.08 14.83
C ALA A 448 80.01 -77.54 15.14
N ALA A 449 79.40 -76.53 14.51
CA ALA A 449 79.80 -75.32 13.76
C ALA A 449 78.51 -74.49 13.48
N GLY A 450 78.64 -73.20 13.12
CA GLY A 450 77.53 -72.34 12.64
C GLY A 450 76.65 -71.69 13.73
N ASP A 451 75.93 -70.60 13.47
CA ASP A 451 75.95 -69.71 12.27
C ASP A 451 75.38 -68.31 12.60
N ALA A 452 75.52 -67.38 11.65
CA ALA A 452 74.75 -66.15 11.45
C ALA A 452 74.78 -65.04 12.53
N VAL A 453 75.50 -63.96 12.22
CA VAL A 453 75.25 -62.61 12.73
C VAL A 453 74.24 -61.91 11.81
N GLU A 454 73.11 -61.40 12.33
CA GLU A 454 72.44 -60.24 11.71
C GLU A 454 71.54 -59.44 12.68
N ALA A 455 71.46 -58.13 12.43
CA ALA A 455 70.52 -57.13 12.96
C ALA A 455 70.56 -55.91 12.00
N PRO A 456 69.65 -54.89 12.05
CA PRO A 456 68.50 -54.70 12.95
C PRO A 456 67.18 -54.15 12.30
N THR A 457 66.01 -54.37 12.94
CA THR A 457 64.76 -53.56 12.78
C THR A 457 64.14 -53.47 11.36
N PRO A 458 63.05 -52.71 11.07
CA PRO A 458 61.99 -52.12 11.90
C PRO A 458 60.54 -52.51 11.47
N THR A 459 59.52 -52.18 12.28
CA THR A 459 58.30 -51.39 11.90
C THR A 459 57.28 -51.33 13.06
N PRO A 460 56.48 -50.24 13.17
CA PRO A 460 55.29 -50.19 14.01
C PRO A 460 54.01 -50.55 13.22
N SER A 461 52.97 -51.04 13.92
CA SER A 461 51.60 -51.17 13.41
C SER A 461 50.62 -51.31 14.58
N GLY A 462 49.52 -50.55 14.56
CA GLY A 462 48.54 -50.46 15.66
C GLY A 462 48.19 -49.01 15.96
#